data_AF-A0A6C0HHG9-F1
#
_entry.id   AF-A0A6C0HHG9-F1
#
_cell.length_a   1.000
_cell.length_b   1.000
_cell.length_c   1.000
_cell.angle_alpha   90.00
_cell.angle_beta   90.00
_cell.angle_gamma   90.00
#
_symmetry.space_group_name_H-M   'P 1'
#
loop_
_entity.id
_entity.type
_entity.pdbx_description
1 polymer ?
#
loop_
_entity_poly.entity_id
_entity_poly.type
_entity_poly.pdbx_seq_one_letter_code
_entity_poly.pdbx_strand_id
1 'polypeptide(L)'
;MGIYFTDKYSLLHFANGVIAYYWNISFPLWFILHLLYEYIENTHQGIKIINKIKIWPGGKEQPDTIINNIGDQFYGMFGWIFTYFILDFH
;
A
#
# COMPACT_ATOMS: atom_id res chain seq x y z
N MET A 1 7.01 -9.97 -4.82
CA MET A 1 8.08 -8.98 -4.82
C MET A 1 7.78 -7.95 -5.88
N GLY A 2 7.65 -6.70 -5.48
CA GLY A 2 7.60 -5.57 -6.37
C GLY A 2 9.00 -5.04 -6.67
N ILE A 3 9.28 -4.94 -7.97
CA ILE A 3 10.57 -4.53 -8.52
C ILE A 3 10.44 -3.18 -9.22
N TYR A 4 9.24 -2.87 -9.71
CA TYR A 4 8.98 -1.70 -10.53
C TYR A 4 8.14 -0.69 -9.76
N PHE A 5 8.22 0.57 -10.18
CA PHE A 5 7.37 1.63 -9.65
C PHE A 5 5.87 1.32 -9.83
N THR A 6 5.51 0.75 -10.98
CA THR A 6 4.16 0.28 -11.28
C THR A 6 4.21 -1.21 -11.58
N ASP A 7 3.44 -1.98 -10.84
CA ASP A 7 3.26 -3.41 -11.06
C ASP A 7 1.84 -3.87 -10.69
N LYS A 8 1.65 -5.19 -10.57
CA LYS A 8 0.35 -5.77 -10.21
C LYS A 8 -0.12 -5.40 -8.79
N TYR A 9 0.81 -5.11 -7.87
CA TYR A 9 0.51 -4.72 -6.49
C TYR A 9 0.13 -3.24 -6.41
N SER A 10 0.59 -2.40 -7.34
CA SER A 10 0.14 -1.01 -7.44
C SER A 10 -1.38 -0.85 -7.46
N LEU A 11 -2.10 -1.76 -8.14
CA LEU A 11 -3.56 -1.78 -8.13
C LEU A 11 -4.15 -2.15 -6.76
N LEU A 12 -3.47 -3.03 -6.01
CA LEU A 12 -3.85 -3.38 -4.64
C LEU A 12 -3.67 -2.18 -3.70
N HIS A 13 -2.57 -1.45 -3.79
CA HIS A 13 -2.35 -0.23 -3.00
C HIS A 13 -3.37 0.85 -3.36
N PHE A 14 -3.66 1.05 -4.64
CA PHE A 14 -4.74 1.92 -5.08
C PHE A 14 -6.08 1.53 -4.44
N ALA A 15 -6.47 0.25 -4.51
CA ALA A 15 -7.71 -0.22 -3.90
C ALA A 15 -7.73 -0.02 -2.37
N ASN A 16 -6.61 -0.23 -1.69
CA ASN A 16 -6.49 0.07 -0.25
C ASN A 16 -6.69 1.56 0.05
N GLY A 17 -6.17 2.46 -0.79
CA GLY A 17 -6.41 3.89 -0.69
C GLY A 17 -7.90 4.26 -0.78
N VAL A 18 -8.62 3.63 -1.72
CA VAL A 18 -10.07 3.78 -1.85
C VAL A 18 -10.78 3.30 -0.58
N ILE A 19 -10.42 2.13 -0.07
CA ILE A 19 -11.02 1.56 1.15
C ILE A 19 -10.75 2.45 2.36
N ALA A 20 -9.51 2.95 2.51
CA ALA A 20 -9.13 3.83 3.62
C ALA A 20 -10.00 5.09 3.68
N TYR A 21 -10.35 5.66 2.51
CA TYR A 21 -11.30 6.77 2.42
C TYR A 21 -12.67 6.40 2.99
N TYR A 22 -13.26 5.29 2.53
CA TYR A 22 -14.57 4.81 3.02
C TYR A 22 -14.57 4.46 4.52
N TRP A 23 -13.42 4.11 5.07
CA TRP A 23 -13.25 3.88 6.51
C TRP A 23 -13.03 5.16 7.31
N ASN A 24 -13.20 6.34 6.70
CA ASN A 24 -13.02 7.65 7.31
C ASN A 24 -11.61 7.87 7.88
N ILE A 25 -10.59 7.20 7.31
CA ILE A 25 -9.19 7.48 7.65
C ILE A 25 -8.79 8.75 6.93
N SER A 26 -8.37 9.77 7.68
CA SER A 26 -7.92 11.04 7.10
C SER A 26 -6.67 10.85 6.24
N PHE A 27 -6.50 11.67 5.20
CA PHE A 27 -5.35 11.56 4.30
C PHE A 27 -3.99 11.58 5.01
N PRO A 28 -3.70 12.48 5.98
CA PRO A 28 -2.41 12.46 6.68
C PRO A 28 -2.21 11.20 7.52
N LEU A 29 -3.27 10.69 8.15
CA LEU A 29 -3.20 9.45 8.91
C LEU A 29 -2.94 8.26 7.99
N TRP A 30 -3.64 8.19 6.85
CA TRP A 30 -3.45 7.16 5.85
C TRP A 30 -2.02 7.17 5.29
N PHE A 31 -1.47 8.35 5.00
CA PHE A 31 -0.08 8.51 4.56
C PHE A 31 0.91 7.86 5.55
N ILE A 32 0.77 8.17 6.85
CA ILE A 32 1.66 7.66 7.88
C ILE A 32 1.47 6.15 8.07
N LEU A 33 0.23 5.68 8.13
CA LEU A 33 -0.08 4.26 8.30
C LEU A 33 0.44 3.42 7.14
N HIS A 34 0.22 3.85 5.90
CA HIS A 34 0.70 3.16 4.71
C HIS A 34 2.22 3.16 4.66
N LEU A 35 2.88 4.29 4.95
CA LEU A 35 4.34 4.37 4.98
C LEU A 35 4.95 3.44 6.05
N LEU A 36 4.36 3.41 7.25
CA LEU A 36 4.81 2.52 8.32
C LEU A 36 4.59 1.05 7.97
N TYR A 37 3.46 0.75 7.34
CA TYR A 37 3.17 -0.58 6.84
C TYR A 37 4.24 -1.03 5.84
N GLU A 38 4.50 -0.24 4.78
CA GLU A 38 5.53 -0.50 3.76
C GLU A 38 6.92 -0.70 4.37
N TYR A 39 7.27 0.13 5.37
CA TYR A 39 8.53 -0.01 6.08
C TYR A 39 8.61 -1.34 6.85
N ILE A 40 7.57 -1.69 7.62
CA ILE A 40 7.54 -2.90 8.45
C ILE A 40 7.56 -4.15 7.57
N GLU A 41 6.75 -4.20 6.51
CA GLU A 41 6.64 -5.40 5.67
C GLU A 41 7.94 -5.74 4.92
N ASN A 42 8.78 -4.73 4.68
CA ASN A 42 10.09 -4.89 4.05
C ASN A 42 11.22 -5.24 5.03
N THR A 43 10.95 -5.32 6.34
CA THR A 43 11.93 -5.84 7.30
C THR A 43 12.01 -7.37 7.27
N HIS A 44 13.14 -7.95 7.69
CA HIS A 44 13.28 -9.41 7.83
C HIS A 44 12.21 -10.06 8.72
N GLN A 45 11.72 -9.34 9.73
CA GLN A 45 10.68 -9.81 10.64
C GLN A 45 9.30 -9.71 9.97
N GLY A 46 9.01 -8.60 9.29
CA GLY A 46 7.78 -8.40 8.51
C GLY A 46 7.59 -9.48 7.44
N ILE A 47 8.64 -9.77 6.67
CA ILE A 47 8.65 -10.84 5.66
C ILE A 47 8.29 -12.21 6.29
N LYS A 48 8.89 -12.55 7.43
CA LYS A 48 8.59 -13.80 8.16
C LYS A 48 7.15 -13.86 8.65
N ILE A 49 6.57 -12.73 9.05
CA ILE A 49 5.17 -12.65 9.47
C ILE A 49 4.25 -12.83 8.25
N ILE A 50 4.51 -12.10 7.17
CA ILE A 50 3.75 -12.17 5.91
C ILE A 50 3.70 -13.60 5.38
N ASN A 51 4.84 -14.29 5.33
CA ASN A 51 4.89 -15.67 4.82
C ASN A 51 4.15 -16.70 5.70
N LYS A 52 3.75 -16.33 6.94
CA LYS A 52 2.86 -17.17 7.77
C LYS A 52 1.38 -16.94 7.48
N ILE A 53 1.03 -15.83 6.83
CA ILE A 53 -0.35 -15.48 6.50
C ILE A 53 -0.73 -16.17 5.18
N LYS A 54 -1.49 -17.26 5.25
CA LYS A 54 -1.86 -18.08 4.08
C LYS A 54 -2.68 -17.34 3.02
N ILE A 55 -3.41 -16.31 3.41
CA ILE A 55 -4.24 -15.50 2.51
C ILE A 55 -3.48 -14.32 1.91
N TRP A 56 -2.18 -14.18 2.21
CA TRP A 56 -1.40 -13.07 1.71
C TRP A 56 -1.21 -13.18 0.18
N PRO A 57 -1.54 -12.14 -0.59
CA PRO A 57 -1.45 -12.21 -2.04
C PRO A 57 0.02 -12.28 -2.49
N GLY A 58 0.47 -13.49 -2.84
CA GLY A 58 1.74 -13.74 -3.53
C GLY A 58 2.96 -13.95 -2.64
N GLY A 59 2.82 -13.96 -1.30
CA GLY A 59 3.94 -14.14 -0.37
C GLY A 59 5.09 -13.14 -0.58
N LYS A 60 6.17 -13.27 0.22
CA LYS A 60 7.31 -12.33 0.14
C LYS A 60 8.63 -13.05 0.41
N GLU A 61 9.44 -13.30 -0.61
CA GLU A 61 10.73 -14.01 -0.44
C GLU A 61 11.90 -13.08 -0.03
N GLN A 62 11.84 -11.81 -0.44
CA GLN A 62 12.85 -10.77 -0.21
C GLN A 62 12.17 -9.42 0.10
N PRO A 63 12.89 -8.34 0.41
CA PRO A 63 12.29 -7.01 0.46
C PRO A 63 12.02 -6.49 -0.96
N ASP A 64 10.98 -5.69 -1.10
CA ASP A 64 10.71 -4.93 -2.29
C ASP A 64 11.78 -3.86 -2.51
N THR A 65 11.92 -3.46 -3.77
CA THR A 65 12.87 -2.41 -4.13
C THR A 65 12.41 -1.06 -3.60
N ILE A 66 13.35 -0.15 -3.32
CA ILE A 66 13.02 1.23 -2.90
C ILE A 66 12.09 1.91 -3.91
N ILE A 67 12.29 1.68 -5.22
CA ILE A 67 11.46 2.25 -6.26
C ILE A 67 10.01 1.72 -6.21
N ASN A 68 9.83 0.45 -5.86
CA ASN A 68 8.51 -0.15 -5.68
C ASN A 68 7.83 0.41 -4.42
N ASN A 69 8.51 0.49 -3.27
CA ASN A 69 7.93 1.09 -2.05
C ASN A 69 7.45 2.54 -2.28
N ILE A 70 8.17 3.33 -3.08
CA ILE A 70 7.73 4.69 -3.46
C ILE A 70 6.48 4.62 -4.34
N GLY A 71 6.45 3.70 -5.29
CA GLY A 71 5.28 3.43 -6.13
C GLY A 71 4.06 3.02 -5.31
N ASP A 72 4.21 2.09 -4.38
CA ASP A 72 3.13 1.58 -3.54
C ASP A 72 2.58 2.67 -2.62
N GLN A 73 3.44 3.50 -2.02
CA GLN A 73 3.02 4.70 -1.31
C GLN A 73 2.26 5.66 -2.23
N PHE A 74 2.76 5.89 -3.45
CA PHE A 74 2.11 6.77 -4.43
C PHE A 74 0.70 6.26 -4.79
N TYR A 75 0.55 4.98 -5.13
CA TYR A 75 -0.74 4.41 -5.51
C TYR A 75 -1.70 4.33 -4.32
N GLY A 76 -1.21 4.05 -3.12
CA GLY A 76 -2.00 4.11 -1.88
C GLY A 76 -2.59 5.48 -1.62
N MET A 77 -1.80 6.55 -1.83
CA MET A 77 -2.28 7.93 -1.70
C MET A 77 -3.20 8.31 -2.86
N PHE A 78 -2.87 7.88 -4.08
CA PHE A 78 -3.66 8.18 -5.26
C PHE A 78 -5.07 7.58 -5.18
N GLY A 79 -5.23 6.36 -4.66
CA GLY A 79 -6.54 5.76 -4.43
C GLY A 79 -7.41 6.57 -3.48
N TRP A 80 -6.82 7.08 -2.39
CA TRP A 80 -7.53 7.95 -1.44
C TRP A 80 -7.95 9.27 -2.10
N ILE A 81 -7.01 9.94 -2.77
CA ILE A 81 -7.23 11.23 -3.45
C ILE A 81 -8.27 11.09 -4.55
N PHE A 82 -8.16 10.06 -5.38
CA PHE A 82 -9.12 9.76 -6.44
C PHE A 82 -10.53 9.63 -5.87
N THR A 83 -10.68 8.90 -4.75
CA THR A 83 -11.99 8.71 -4.11
C THR A 83 -12.56 10.02 -3.57
N TYR A 84 -11.74 10.81 -2.89
CA TYR A 84 -12.12 12.16 -2.43
C TYR A 84 -12.60 13.05 -3.58
N PHE A 85 -11.85 13.08 -4.69
CA PHE A 85 -12.24 13.89 -5.86
C PHE A 85 -13.56 13.46 -6.48
N ILE A 86 -13.85 12.15 -6.53
CA ILE A 86 -15.10 11.65 -7.11
C ILE A 86 -16.31 11.94 -6.23
N LEU A 87 -16.17 11.92 -4.90
CA LEU A 87 -17.31 11.96 -3.98
C LEU A 87 -17.57 13.34 -3.36
N ASP A 88 -16.52 14.09 -3.04
CA ASP A 88 -16.62 15.28 -2.19
C ASP A 88 -16.19 16.57 -2.90
N PHE A 89 -15.47 16.46 -4.02
CA PHE A 89 -15.04 17.61 -4.81
C PHE A 89 -16.09 17.94 -5.89
N HIS A 90 -17.19 18.55 -5.43
CA HIS A 90 -18.24 19.12 -6.29
C HIS A 90 -18.40 20.62 -6.05
#